data_AF-A0A7W7P5K9-F1
#
_entry.id   AF-A0A7W7P5K9-F1
#
_cell.length_a   1.000
_cell.length_b   1.000
_cell.length_c   1.000
_cell.angle_alpha   90.00
_cell.angle_beta   90.00
_cell.angle_gamma   90.00
#
_symmetry.space_group_name_H-M   'P 1'
#
loop_
_entity.id
_entity.type
_entity.pdbx_description
1 polymer ?
#
loop_
_entity_poly.entity_id
_entity_poly.type
_entity_poly.pdbx_seq_one_letter_code
_entity_poly.pdbx_strand_id
1 'polypeptide(L)'
;MQSLTPSPYQLGLEFVMKRPGTKASFAMAKLLISLKDQRPTFTIRETMDDLDEAAQELAMSLMMHFRKCSVTLDLLHAADQVAKMYPTIIAMGQANSASANSPEIDWLTGT
;
A
#
# COMPACT_ATOMS: atom_id res chain seq x y z
N MET A 1 5.62 -32.07 -4.29
CA MET A 1 5.15 -31.02 -5.22
C MET A 1 4.50 -29.94 -4.37
N GLN A 2 5.22 -28.87 -4.02
CA GLN A 2 4.60 -27.71 -3.36
C GLN A 2 3.73 -27.00 -4.39
N SER A 3 2.47 -26.73 -4.08
CA SER A 3 1.61 -25.98 -5.02
C SER A 3 2.20 -24.59 -5.22
N LEU A 4 2.50 -24.25 -6.48
CA LEU A 4 2.99 -22.94 -6.93
C LEU A 4 1.86 -21.91 -6.87
N THR A 5 1.13 -21.85 -5.76
CA THR A 5 0.09 -20.83 -5.60
C THR A 5 0.81 -19.51 -5.39
N PRO A 6 0.67 -18.53 -6.31
CA PRO A 6 1.34 -17.25 -6.16
C PRO A 6 0.87 -16.57 -4.88
N SER A 7 1.77 -15.89 -4.19
CA SER A 7 1.39 -15.18 -2.97
C SER A 7 0.46 -14.01 -3.30
N PRO A 8 -0.39 -13.57 -2.34
CA PRO A 8 -1.28 -12.44 -2.56
C PRO A 8 -0.55 -11.18 -3.03
N TYR A 9 0.69 -10.96 -2.56
CA TYR A 9 1.52 -9.83 -2.97
C TYR A 9 1.97 -9.94 -4.44
N GLN A 10 2.27 -11.14 -4.93
CA GLN A 10 2.56 -11.37 -6.34
C GLN A 10 1.32 -11.10 -7.21
N LEU A 11 0.15 -11.56 -6.77
CA LEU A 11 -1.12 -11.26 -7.45
C LEU A 11 -1.43 -9.76 -7.45
N GLY A 12 -1.16 -9.06 -6.36
CA GLY A 12 -1.27 -7.60 -6.28
C GLY A 12 -0.30 -6.88 -7.23
N LEU A 13 0.95 -7.34 -7.33
CA LEU A 13 1.91 -6.81 -8.29
C LEU A 13 1.46 -7.04 -9.74
N GLU A 14 1.00 -8.26 -10.05
CA GLU A 14 0.46 -8.58 -11.37
C GLU A 14 -0.74 -7.71 -11.73
N PHE A 15 -1.64 -7.46 -10.77
CA PHE A 15 -2.78 -6.57 -10.96
C PHE A 15 -2.32 -5.17 -11.38
N VAL A 16 -1.32 -4.64 -10.67
CA VAL A 16 -0.73 -3.33 -10.97
C VAL A 16 -0.08 -3.31 -12.35
N MET A 17 0.68 -4.35 -12.70
CA MET A 17 1.37 -4.47 -13.99
C MET A 17 0.42 -4.64 -15.17
N LYS A 18 -0.74 -5.29 -14.99
CA LYS A 18 -1.74 -5.49 -16.05
C LYS A 18 -2.55 -4.22 -16.36
N ARG A 19 -2.60 -3.25 -15.44
CA ARG A 19 -3.46 -2.06 -15.54
C ARG A 19 -2.69 -0.75 -15.25
N PRO A 20 -1.51 -0.52 -15.87
CA PRO A 20 -0.64 0.58 -15.47
C PRO A 20 -1.30 1.94 -15.65
N GLY A 21 -1.11 2.84 -14.69
CA GLY A 21 -1.60 4.22 -14.75
C GLY A 21 -3.09 4.40 -14.44
N THR A 22 -3.82 3.33 -14.13
CA THR A 22 -5.23 3.42 -13.73
C THR A 22 -5.36 3.76 -12.24
N LYS A 23 -6.44 4.44 -11.83
CA LYS A 23 -6.71 4.72 -10.42
C LYS A 23 -6.70 3.46 -9.54
N ALA A 24 -7.30 2.37 -10.02
CA ALA A 24 -7.27 1.08 -9.34
C ALA A 24 -5.84 0.55 -9.14
N SER A 25 -4.98 0.64 -10.16
CA SER A 25 -3.57 0.25 -10.01
C SER A 25 -2.82 1.13 -9.02
N PHE A 26 -3.12 2.44 -8.98
CA PHE A 26 -2.56 3.36 -7.99
C PHE A 26 -3.02 3.01 -6.57
N ALA A 27 -4.29 2.67 -6.36
CA ALA A 27 -4.83 2.28 -5.07
C ALA A 27 -4.19 0.97 -4.56
N MET A 28 -4.07 -0.05 -5.42
CA MET A 28 -3.38 -1.30 -5.08
C MET A 28 -1.87 -1.07 -4.81
N ALA A 29 -1.23 -0.19 -5.57
CA ALA A 29 0.17 0.18 -5.36
C ALA A 29 0.40 0.85 -3.99
N LYS A 30 -0.48 1.79 -3.61
CA LYS A 30 -0.46 2.41 -2.28
C LYS A 30 -0.58 1.37 -1.17
N LEU A 31 -1.46 0.37 -1.32
CA LEU A 31 -1.61 -0.70 -0.34
C LEU A 31 -0.32 -1.50 -0.16
N LEU A 32 0.29 -1.96 -1.25
CA LEU A 32 1.54 -2.73 -1.20
C LEU A 32 2.67 -1.96 -0.51
N ILE A 33 2.77 -0.66 -0.78
CA ILE A 33 3.75 0.23 -0.11
C ILE A 33 3.41 0.39 1.38
N SER A 34 2.15 0.69 1.71
CA SER A 34 1.71 0.85 3.10
C SER A 34 1.90 -0.42 3.95
N LEU A 35 1.80 -1.62 3.36
CA LEU A 35 2.04 -2.88 4.06
C LEU A 35 3.53 -3.14 4.32
N LYS A 36 4.42 -2.63 3.47
CA LYS A 36 5.87 -2.72 3.66
C LYS A 36 6.36 -1.79 4.77
N ASP A 37 5.79 -0.59 4.85
CA ASP A 37 6.24 0.43 5.80
C ASP A 37 5.67 0.22 7.21
N GLN A 38 6.47 0.49 8.25
CA GLN A 38 6.03 0.37 9.65
C GLN A 38 5.02 1.45 10.06
N ARG A 39 4.94 2.54 9.29
CA ARG A 39 3.95 3.61 9.46
C ARG A 39 3.06 3.60 8.24
N PRO A 40 1.72 3.54 8.40
CA PRO A 40 0.81 3.51 7.27
C PRO A 40 0.92 4.82 6.50
N THR A 41 1.51 4.72 5.32
CA THR A 41 1.74 5.84 4.40
C THR A 41 0.44 6.38 3.80
N PHE A 42 -0.56 5.50 3.67
CA PHE A 42 -1.91 5.78 3.19
C PHE A 42 -2.94 5.06 4.06
N THR A 43 -4.12 5.64 4.19
CA THR A 43 -5.26 5.04 4.89
C THR A 43 -5.86 3.88 4.09
N ILE A 44 -6.55 2.96 4.78
CA ILE A 44 -7.27 1.85 4.11
C ILE A 44 -8.28 2.40 3.09
N ARG A 45 -9.00 3.47 3.45
CA ARG A 45 -9.97 4.11 2.54
C ARG A 45 -9.32 4.54 1.22
N GLU A 46 -8.20 5.26 1.29
CA GLU A 46 -7.46 5.70 0.09
C GLU A 46 -6.93 4.55 -0.77
N THR A 47 -6.77 3.35 -0.20
CA THR A 47 -6.34 2.14 -0.93
C THR A 47 -7.50 1.34 -1.51
N MET A 48 -8.75 1.64 -1.14
CA MET A 48 -9.94 0.83 -1.50
C MET A 48 -10.94 1.57 -2.38
N ASP A 49 -11.02 2.90 -2.29
CA ASP A 49 -12.05 3.72 -2.96
C ASP A 49 -12.07 3.57 -4.49
N ASP A 50 -10.90 3.35 -5.12
CA ASP A 50 -10.77 3.22 -6.58
C ASP A 50 -10.75 1.75 -7.06
N LEU A 51 -10.99 0.78 -6.17
CA LEU A 51 -10.98 -0.65 -6.49
C LEU A 51 -12.39 -1.16 -6.81
N ASP A 52 -12.50 -1.99 -7.86
CA ASP A 52 -13.69 -2.81 -8.10
C ASP A 52 -13.80 -3.95 -7.07
N GLU A 53 -14.97 -4.60 -6.97
CA GLU A 53 -15.25 -5.64 -5.97
C GLU A 53 -14.17 -6.76 -5.97
N ALA A 54 -13.81 -7.26 -7.15
CA ALA A 54 -12.78 -8.30 -7.28
C ALA A 54 -11.40 -7.81 -6.81
N ALA A 55 -11.05 -6.56 -7.10
CA ALA A 55 -9.81 -5.95 -6.65
C ALA A 55 -9.81 -5.66 -5.13
N GLN A 56 -10.97 -5.32 -4.56
CA GLN A 56 -11.15 -5.16 -3.11
C GLN A 56 -10.97 -6.50 -2.39
N GLU A 57 -11.50 -7.60 -2.91
CA GLU A 57 -11.26 -8.94 -2.38
C GLU A 57 -9.77 -9.29 -2.37
N LEU A 58 -9.07 -8.97 -3.46
CA LEU A 58 -7.62 -9.14 -3.53
C LEU A 58 -6.92 -8.28 -2.46
N ALA A 59 -7.25 -7.00 -2.36
CA ALA A 59 -6.68 -6.09 -1.35
C ALA A 59 -6.90 -6.62 0.09
N MET A 60 -8.09 -7.15 0.39
CA MET A 60 -8.39 -7.81 1.66
C MET A 60 -7.52 -9.05 1.87
N SER A 61 -7.29 -9.86 0.83
CA SER A 61 -6.39 -11.02 0.89
C SER A 61 -4.94 -10.61 1.23
N LEU A 62 -4.42 -9.53 0.64
CA LEU A 62 -3.10 -8.99 0.99
C LEU A 62 -3.01 -8.61 2.47
N MET A 63 -4.01 -7.88 2.98
CA MET A 63 -4.06 -7.46 4.39
C MET A 63 -4.19 -8.63 5.35
N MET A 64 -5.04 -9.62 5.04
CA MET A 64 -5.20 -10.84 5.84
C MET A 64 -3.90 -11.65 5.87
N HIS A 65 -3.23 -11.79 4.72
CA HIS A 65 -1.95 -12.47 4.64
C HIS A 65 -0.87 -11.73 5.44
N PHE A 66 -0.83 -10.40 5.36
CA PHE A 66 0.10 -9.58 6.14
C PHE A 66 -0.13 -9.75 7.64
N ARG A 67 -1.39 -9.70 8.10
CA ARG A 67 -1.74 -9.94 9.50
C ARG A 67 -1.23 -11.30 10.00
N LYS A 68 -1.25 -12.33 9.15
CA LYS A 68 -0.82 -13.69 9.51
C LYS A 68 0.69 -13.88 9.47
N CYS A 69 1.36 -13.34 8.45
CA CYS A 69 2.75 -13.64 8.12
C CYS A 69 3.72 -12.49 8.40
N SER A 70 3.22 -11.31 8.78
CA SER A 70 3.98 -10.05 8.85
C SER A 70 4.67 -9.73 7.51
N VAL A 71 5.73 -8.92 7.54
CA VAL A 71 6.54 -8.59 6.35
C VAL A 71 7.25 -9.85 5.85
N THR A 72 7.03 -10.20 4.58
CA THR A 72 7.69 -11.34 3.91
C THR A 72 8.58 -10.86 2.75
N LEU A 73 9.49 -11.71 2.27
CA LEU A 73 10.31 -11.42 1.08
C LEU A 73 9.46 -11.12 -0.16
N ASP A 74 8.33 -11.81 -0.32
CA ASP A 74 7.39 -11.56 -1.41
C ASP A 74 6.78 -10.16 -1.35
N LEU A 75 6.40 -9.70 -0.15
CA LEU A 75 5.89 -8.35 0.04
C LEU A 75 6.97 -7.32 -0.28
N LEU A 76 8.19 -7.52 0.23
CA LEU A 76 9.31 -6.62 -0.05
C LEU A 76 9.58 -6.51 -1.55
N HIS A 77 9.62 -7.64 -2.25
CA HIS A 77 9.83 -7.66 -3.69
C HIS A 77 8.68 -6.97 -4.45
N ALA A 78 7.42 -7.27 -4.12
CA ALA A 78 6.28 -6.64 -4.75
C ALA A 78 6.26 -5.12 -4.55
N ALA A 79 6.47 -4.66 -3.31
CA ALA A 79 6.50 -3.25 -2.98
C ALA A 79 7.67 -2.52 -3.66
N ASP A 80 8.86 -3.13 -3.74
CA ASP A 80 10.01 -2.55 -4.45
C ASP A 80 9.77 -2.41 -5.96
N GLN A 81 9.09 -3.39 -6.58
CA GLN A 81 8.73 -3.29 -8.00
C GLN A 81 7.70 -2.18 -8.23
N VAL A 82 6.68 -2.09 -7.38
CA VAL A 82 5.68 -1.01 -7.44
C VAL A 82 6.33 0.36 -7.22
N ALA A 83 7.25 0.49 -6.27
CA ALA A 83 7.95 1.75 -5.98
C ALA A 83 8.76 2.25 -7.20
N LYS A 84 9.36 1.33 -7.96
CA LYS A 84 10.06 1.67 -9.22
C LYS A 84 9.10 2.11 -10.32
N MET A 85 7.91 1.52 -10.39
CA MET A 85 6.87 1.89 -11.37
C MET A 85 6.21 3.22 -11.05
N TYR A 86 6.01 3.53 -9.76
CA TYR A 86 5.30 4.72 -9.30
C TYR A 86 6.13 5.50 -8.26
N PRO A 87 7.24 6.15 -8.66
CA PRO A 87 8.07 6.93 -7.75
C PRO A 87 7.30 8.08 -7.09
N THR A 88 6.25 8.56 -7.73
CA THR A 88 5.35 9.61 -7.20
C THR A 88 4.59 9.16 -5.96
N ILE A 89 4.25 7.86 -5.83
CA ILE A 89 3.56 7.35 -4.64
C ILE A 89 4.48 7.41 -3.42
N ILE A 90 5.77 7.12 -3.60
CA ILE A 90 6.76 7.25 -2.52
C ILE A 90 6.88 8.71 -2.07
N ALA A 91 6.95 9.65 -3.02
CA ALA A 91 7.01 11.07 -2.71
C ALA A 91 5.75 11.55 -1.96
N MET A 92 4.56 11.12 -2.39
CA MET A 92 3.29 11.43 -1.70
C MET A 92 3.29 10.87 -0.28
N GLY A 93 3.79 9.65 -0.11
CA GLY A 93 3.88 9.01 1.18
C GLY A 93 4.79 9.73 2.19
N GLN A 94 5.94 10.19 1.71
CA GLN A 94 6.87 10.99 2.50
C GLN A 94 6.26 12.34 2.90
N ALA A 95 5.53 12.98 1.99
CA ALA A 95 4.82 14.23 2.27
C ALA A 95 3.72 14.05 3.32
N ASN A 96 2.90 12.99 3.21
CA ASN A 96 1.87 12.66 4.21
C ASN A 96 2.49 12.40 5.60
N SER A 97 3.61 11.69 5.64
CA SER A 97 4.34 11.40 6.86
C SER A 97 4.97 12.66 7.49
N ALA A 98 5.39 13.63 6.69
CA ALA A 98 5.91 14.91 7.17
C ALA A 98 4.79 15.79 7.76
N SER A 99 3.63 15.86 7.09
CA SER A 99 2.47 16.63 7.56
C SER A 99 1.92 16.12 8.90
N ALA A 100 1.89 14.80 9.12
CA ALA A 100 1.46 14.19 10.38
C ALA A 100 2.38 14.50 11.59
N ASN A 101 3.60 14.98 11.35
CA ASN A 101 4.54 15.41 12.40
C ASN A 101 4.59 16.93 12.58
N SER A 102 3.64 17.68 11.99
CA SER A 102 3.51 19.12 12.30
C SER A 102 3.04 19.28 13.74
N PRO A 103 3.71 20.09 14.57
CA PRO A 103 3.31 20.26 15.95
C PRO A 103 1.88 20.81 16.02
N GLU A 104 1.06 20.18 16.86
CA GLU A 104 -0.22 20.74 17.30
C GLU A 104 0.01 22.21 17.68
N ILE A 105 -0.75 23.13 17.07
CA ILE A 105 -0.81 24.49 17.60
C ILE A 105 -1.45 24.38 18.98
N ASP A 106 -0.61 24.54 20.01
CA ASP A 106 -1.01 24.57 21.41
C ASP A 106 -1.84 25.84 21.68
N TRP A 107 -3.15 25.71 21.51
CA TRP A 107 -4.12 26.76 21.80
C TRP A 107 -4.30 27.01 23.31
N LEU A 108 -3.54 26.34 24.19
CA LEU A 108 -3.63 26.48 25.64
C LEU A 108 -2.61 27.44 26.27
N THR A 109 -1.76 28.12 25.50
CA THR A 109 -0.90 29.20 26.04
C THR A 109 -1.40 30.59 25.65
N GLY A 110 -2.64 30.89 26.07
CA GLY A 110 -3.13 32.27 26.16
C GLY A 110 -2.58 32.92 27.43
N THR A 111 -1.59 33.81 27.27
CA THR A 111 -1.18 34.82 28.26
C THR A 111 -2.33 35.75 28.63
#